data_AF-A0A087YLF1-F1
#
_entry.id   AF-A0A087YLF1-F1
#
_cell.length_a   1.000
_cell.length_b   1.000
_cell.length_c   1.000
_cell.angle_alpha   90.00
_cell.angle_beta   90.00
_cell.angle_gamma   90.00
#
_symmetry.space_group_name_H-M   'P 1'
#
loop_
_entity.id
_entity.type
_entity.pdbx_description
1 polymer ?
#
loop_
_entity_poly.entity_id
_entity_poly.type
_entity_poly.pdbx_seq_one_letter_code
_entity_poly.pdbx_strand_id
1 'polypeptide(L)'
;MTCQEAPEAVSSVSKMAYQTLQQEYLQIPVVTRAYTTACVLTTAAVQLEIITPFQLYFNPDLILKNYQVWRLFTNFLFFGPVGFNFLFNMIFLYRYCRMLEEGSFRGRTADFVFMFLFGGLLMTIFGIFVSLVFLGQAFTIMLVYIWSRRNPNVRMNFFGLLNFQAPFLPWVLMGFSLLLGNSIIVDLLGIAVGHVYYFLEDVFPNQPGGGRWLRTPSIIKMLFDTPEEDANYNPLPEDRPGGFAWGEGQRLGG
;
A
#
# COMPACT_ATOMS: atom_id res chain seq x y z
N MET A 1 42.54 37.82 -3.39
CA MET A 1 42.32 36.67 -4.28
C MET A 1 41.58 35.60 -3.47
N THR A 2 40.34 35.87 -3.07
CA THR A 2 39.55 34.98 -2.18
C THR A 2 38.08 35.37 -2.28
N CYS A 3 37.38 34.91 -3.32
CA CYS A 3 35.91 34.99 -3.43
C CYS A 3 35.40 34.08 -4.57
N GLN A 4 35.99 32.90 -4.78
CA GLN A 4 35.63 32.02 -5.90
C GLN A 4 35.41 30.55 -5.52
N GLU A 5 35.68 30.13 -4.28
CA GLU A 5 35.52 28.74 -3.81
C GLU A 5 34.12 28.39 -3.26
N ALA A 6 33.30 29.40 -2.91
CA ALA A 6 31.96 29.16 -2.35
C ALA A 6 30.92 28.55 -3.31
N PRO A 7 30.83 28.93 -4.61
CA PRO A 7 29.75 28.43 -5.49
C PRO A 7 29.95 26.99 -5.95
N GLU A 8 31.19 26.49 -6.04
CA GLU A 8 31.47 25.12 -6.47
C GLU A 8 31.12 24.09 -5.39
N ALA A 9 31.40 24.41 -4.12
CA ALA A 9 31.06 23.55 -2.98
C ALA A 9 29.53 23.39 -2.80
N VAL A 10 28.75 24.46 -3.01
CA VAL A 10 27.28 24.41 -2.95
C VAL A 10 26.71 23.58 -4.12
N SER A 11 27.29 23.71 -5.32
CA SER A 11 26.91 22.91 -6.49
C SER A 11 27.22 21.42 -6.29
N SER A 12 28.38 21.08 -5.73
CA SER A 12 28.75 19.69 -5.45
C SER A 12 27.91 19.07 -4.33
N VAL A 13 27.60 19.82 -3.27
CA VAL A 13 26.71 19.36 -2.19
C VAL A 13 25.29 19.16 -2.70
N SER A 14 24.78 20.08 -3.53
CA SER A 14 23.46 19.94 -4.16
C SER A 14 23.40 18.71 -5.09
N LYS A 15 24.44 18.47 -5.89
CA LYS A 15 24.55 17.29 -6.76
C LYS A 15 24.63 15.99 -5.96
N MET A 16 25.43 15.95 -4.89
CA MET A 16 25.52 14.78 -4.02
C MET A 16 24.20 14.53 -3.28
N ALA A 17 23.54 15.56 -2.75
CA ALA A 17 22.23 15.42 -2.13
C ALA A 17 21.16 14.95 -3.13
N TYR A 18 21.16 15.48 -4.35
CA TYR A 18 20.27 15.05 -5.42
C TYR A 18 20.50 13.57 -5.79
N GLN A 19 21.76 13.15 -5.91
CA GLN A 19 22.12 11.76 -6.19
C GLN A 19 21.70 10.81 -5.06
N THR A 20 21.90 11.19 -3.80
CA THR A 20 21.46 10.40 -2.64
C THR A 20 19.94 10.28 -2.61
N LEU A 21 19.21 11.38 -2.81
CA LEU A 21 17.74 11.35 -2.87
C LEU A 21 17.22 10.54 -4.05
N GLN A 22 17.87 10.63 -5.21
CA GLN A 22 17.54 9.85 -6.38
C GLN A 22 17.80 8.36 -6.16
N GLN A 23 18.90 8.00 -5.49
CA GLN A 23 19.20 6.62 -5.13
C GLN A 23 18.19 6.06 -4.13
N GLU A 24 17.87 6.80 -3.06
CA GLU A 24 16.81 6.44 -2.11
C GLU A 24 15.46 6.28 -2.82
N TYR A 25 15.11 7.19 -3.73
CA TYR A 25 13.88 7.12 -4.52
C TYR A 25 13.87 5.94 -5.50
N LEU A 26 15.01 5.59 -6.09
CA LEU A 26 15.15 4.43 -6.97
C LEU A 26 15.13 3.10 -6.21
N GLN A 27 15.53 3.10 -4.94
CA GLN A 27 15.43 1.93 -4.05
C GLN A 27 14.00 1.66 -3.59
N ILE A 28 13.08 2.64 -3.69
CA ILE A 28 11.67 2.42 -3.41
C ILE A 28 11.06 1.58 -4.54
N PRO A 29 10.31 0.52 -4.20
CA PRO A 29 9.56 -0.28 -5.17
C PRO A 29 8.64 0.58 -6.05
N VAL A 30 8.47 0.16 -7.31
CA VAL A 30 7.84 0.98 -8.36
C VAL A 30 6.42 1.40 -8.00
N VAL A 31 5.59 0.50 -7.45
CA VAL A 31 4.19 0.79 -7.16
C VAL A 31 4.06 1.68 -5.93
N THR A 32 4.79 1.37 -4.86
CA THR A 32 4.86 2.18 -3.64
C THR A 32 5.30 3.60 -3.97
N ARG A 33 6.31 3.74 -4.83
CA ARG A 33 6.85 5.03 -5.28
C ARG A 33 5.84 5.83 -6.09
N ALA A 34 5.20 5.20 -7.08
CA ALA A 34 4.16 5.85 -7.88
C ALA A 34 2.98 6.30 -7.00
N TYR A 35 2.55 5.46 -6.06
CA TYR A 35 1.43 5.77 -5.18
C TYR A 35 1.74 6.93 -4.23
N THR A 36 2.87 6.87 -3.52
CA THR A 36 3.28 7.92 -2.57
C THR A 36 3.52 9.25 -3.25
N THR A 37 4.16 9.27 -4.43
CA THR A 37 4.31 10.51 -5.21
C THR A 37 2.98 11.06 -5.68
N ALA A 38 2.07 10.21 -6.15
CA ALA A 38 0.74 10.65 -6.53
C ALA A 38 -0.04 11.24 -5.34
N CYS A 39 0.11 10.68 -4.13
CA CYS A 39 -0.49 11.23 -2.90
C CYS A 39 0.06 12.62 -2.58
N VAL A 40 1.39 12.79 -2.59
CA VAL A 40 2.05 14.08 -2.34
C VAL A 40 1.65 15.12 -3.39
N LEU A 41 1.64 14.76 -4.67
CA LEU A 41 1.23 15.63 -5.76
C LEU A 41 -0.24 16.06 -5.63
N THR A 42 -1.12 15.14 -5.27
CA THR A 42 -2.55 15.43 -5.08
C THR A 42 -2.75 16.42 -3.93
N THR A 43 -2.07 16.20 -2.80
CA THR A 43 -2.12 17.12 -1.66
C THR A 43 -1.53 18.49 -2.02
N ALA A 44 -0.42 18.54 -2.74
CA ALA A 44 0.17 19.81 -3.20
C ALA A 44 -0.78 20.56 -4.15
N ALA A 45 -1.45 19.87 -5.07
CA ALA A 45 -2.42 20.48 -5.98
C ALA A 45 -3.63 21.08 -5.23
N VAL A 46 -4.10 20.43 -4.17
CA VAL A 46 -5.15 20.97 -3.29
C VAL A 46 -4.64 22.19 -2.51
N GLN A 47 -3.39 22.17 -2.06
CA GLN A 47 -2.80 23.25 -1.29
C GLN A 47 -2.48 24.51 -2.12
N LEU A 48 -2.21 24.33 -3.41
CA LEU A 48 -2.08 25.41 -4.40
C LEU A 48 -3.44 25.94 -4.88
N GLU A 49 -4.56 25.46 -4.31
CA GLU A 49 -5.93 25.78 -4.69
C GLU A 49 -6.26 25.50 -6.18
N ILE A 50 -5.43 24.70 -6.86
CA ILE A 50 -5.67 24.26 -8.25
C ILE A 50 -6.91 23.37 -8.28
N ILE A 51 -7.12 22.58 -7.22
CA ILE A 51 -8.29 21.71 -7.02
C ILE A 51 -8.90 21.99 -5.65
N THR A 52 -10.20 22.25 -5.59
CA THR A 52 -10.87 22.48 -4.31
C THR A 52 -11.13 21.16 -3.59
N PRO A 53 -11.00 21.09 -2.25
CA PRO A 53 -11.35 19.90 -1.47
C PRO A 53 -12.79 19.41 -1.71
N PHE A 54 -13.70 20.35 -2.03
CA PHE A 54 -15.09 20.06 -2.38
C PHE A 54 -15.26 19.29 -3.71
N GLN A 55 -14.31 19.39 -4.64
CA GLN A 55 -14.28 18.57 -5.86
C GLN A 55 -13.70 17.17 -5.63
N LEU A 56 -12.92 16.96 -4.56
CA LEU A 56 -12.45 15.64 -4.13
C LEU A 56 -13.43 14.89 -3.22
N TYR A 57 -14.47 15.57 -2.75
CA TYR A 57 -15.49 14.97 -1.90
C TYR A 57 -16.13 13.76 -2.59
N PHE A 58 -16.14 12.61 -1.91
CA PHE A 58 -16.78 11.40 -2.38
C PHE A 58 -18.29 11.59 -2.28
N ASN A 59 -18.93 11.93 -3.40
CA ASN A 59 -20.37 11.97 -3.52
C ASN A 59 -20.85 10.85 -4.45
N PRO A 60 -21.42 9.76 -3.90
CA PRO A 60 -21.79 8.59 -4.69
C PRO A 60 -22.85 8.90 -5.76
N ASP A 61 -23.75 9.85 -5.51
CA ASP A 61 -24.76 10.28 -6.50
C ASP A 61 -24.14 10.89 -7.76
N LEU A 62 -23.07 11.70 -7.60
CA LEU A 62 -22.39 12.34 -8.72
C LEU A 62 -21.50 11.37 -9.49
N ILE A 63 -20.92 10.38 -8.80
CA ILE A 63 -20.04 9.38 -9.43
C ILE A 63 -20.86 8.39 -10.28
N LEU A 64 -21.97 7.89 -9.75
CA LEU A 64 -22.84 6.93 -10.43
C LEU A 64 -23.70 7.56 -11.52
N LYS A 65 -24.19 8.80 -11.33
CA LYS A 65 -25.02 9.47 -12.37
C LYS A 65 -24.21 10.22 -13.43
N ASN A 66 -23.02 10.76 -13.11
CA ASN A 66 -22.24 11.58 -14.04
C ASN A 66 -20.89 10.96 -14.47
N TYR A 67 -20.62 9.69 -14.15
CA TYR A 67 -19.41 8.96 -14.58
C TYR A 67 -18.08 9.67 -14.28
N GLN A 68 -17.98 10.39 -13.15
CA GLN A 68 -16.76 11.10 -12.77
C GLN A 68 -15.75 10.17 -12.09
N VAL A 69 -15.24 9.18 -12.84
CA VAL A 69 -14.30 8.14 -12.35
C VAL A 69 -13.02 8.72 -11.76
N TRP A 70 -12.56 9.89 -12.24
CA TRP A 70 -11.38 10.56 -11.69
C TRP A 70 -11.53 10.91 -10.21
N ARG A 71 -12.76 11.18 -9.72
CA ARG A 71 -13.02 11.46 -8.30
C ARG A 71 -12.72 10.28 -7.40
N LEU A 72 -12.93 9.05 -7.89
CA LEU A 72 -12.60 7.84 -7.14
C LEU A 72 -11.11 7.79 -6.87
N PHE A 73 -10.30 7.90 -7.92
CA PHE A 73 -8.85 7.87 -7.80
C PHE A 73 -8.34 9.01 -6.91
N THR A 74 -8.74 10.26 -7.16
CA THR A 74 -8.27 11.39 -6.36
C THR A 74 -8.67 11.30 -4.89
N ASN A 75 -9.81 10.70 -4.56
CA ASN A 75 -10.24 10.54 -3.17
C ASN A 75 -9.40 9.51 -2.41
N PHE A 76 -8.96 8.42 -3.06
CA PHE A 76 -7.99 7.48 -2.47
C PHE A 76 -6.63 8.12 -2.20
N LEU A 77 -6.22 9.05 -3.05
CA LEU A 77 -4.92 9.73 -2.98
C LEU A 77 -4.91 10.89 -1.98
N PHE A 78 -6.07 11.34 -1.49
CA PHE A 78 -6.18 12.50 -0.61
C PHE A 78 -6.34 12.11 0.85
N PHE A 79 -5.39 12.55 1.66
CA PHE A 79 -5.30 12.24 3.10
C PHE A 79 -5.74 13.39 4.02
N GLY A 80 -6.29 14.47 3.45
CA GLY A 80 -6.63 15.69 4.17
C GLY A 80 -5.67 16.85 3.89
N PRO A 81 -5.91 18.03 4.50
CA PRO A 81 -5.03 19.18 4.38
C PRO A 81 -3.64 18.87 4.96
N VAL A 82 -2.62 19.61 4.49
CA VAL A 82 -1.25 19.47 4.99
C VAL A 82 -1.24 19.76 6.50
N GLY A 83 -0.88 18.76 7.29
CA GLY A 83 -0.84 18.84 8.75
C GLY A 83 -0.26 17.58 9.39
N PHE A 84 -0.30 17.53 10.72
CA PHE A 84 0.21 16.39 11.49
C PHE A 84 -0.47 15.08 11.07
N ASN A 85 -1.80 15.11 10.90
CA ASN A 85 -2.59 13.97 10.45
C ASN A 85 -2.12 13.42 9.09
N PHE A 86 -1.92 14.29 8.11
CA PHE A 86 -1.40 13.92 6.79
C PHE A 86 -0.03 13.23 6.89
N LEU A 87 0.88 13.81 7.69
CA LEU A 87 2.24 13.30 7.83
C LEU A 87 2.25 11.86 8.39
N PHE A 88 1.51 11.58 9.45
CA PHE A 88 1.45 10.23 10.02
C PHE A 88 0.91 9.21 9.04
N ASN A 89 -0.18 9.57 8.36
CA ASN A 89 -0.82 8.65 7.43
C ASN A 89 0.04 8.40 6.20
N MET A 90 0.77 9.41 5.73
CA MET A 90 1.76 9.24 4.67
C MET A 90 2.94 8.34 5.11
N ILE A 91 3.46 8.52 6.33
CA ILE A 91 4.54 7.68 6.85
C ILE A 91 4.10 6.23 6.97
N PHE A 92 2.93 5.96 7.54
CA PHE A 92 2.41 4.60 7.66
C PHE A 92 2.14 3.99 6.30
N LEU A 93 1.49 4.73 5.40
CA LEU A 93 1.27 4.29 4.03
C LEU A 93 2.57 3.89 3.36
N TYR A 94 3.56 4.80 3.30
CA TYR A 94 4.84 4.54 2.66
C TYR A 94 5.53 3.30 3.25
N ARG A 95 5.62 3.22 4.59
CA ARG A 95 6.28 2.12 5.28
C ARG A 95 5.62 0.78 4.98
N TYR A 96 4.30 0.68 5.12
CA TYR A 96 3.61 -0.61 4.94
C TYR A 96 3.43 -0.99 3.47
N CYS A 97 3.24 -0.04 2.56
CA CYS A 97 3.30 -0.29 1.11
C CYS A 97 4.64 -0.92 0.74
N ARG A 98 5.75 -0.30 1.15
CA ARG A 98 7.10 -0.81 0.88
C ARG A 98 7.30 -2.20 1.46
N MET A 99 6.90 -2.43 2.71
CA MET A 99 7.02 -3.74 3.35
C MET A 99 6.14 -4.82 2.71
N LEU A 100 4.99 -4.46 2.13
CA LEU A 100 4.16 -5.39 1.37
C LEU A 100 4.78 -5.74 0.02
N GLU A 101 5.26 -4.75 -0.72
CA GLU A 101 5.83 -4.92 -2.06
C GLU A 101 7.18 -5.66 -2.02
N GLU A 102 8.06 -5.32 -1.08
CA GLU A 102 9.37 -6.00 -0.91
C GLU A 102 9.27 -7.33 -0.15
N GLY A 103 8.29 -7.47 0.74
CA GLY A 103 8.15 -8.64 1.61
C GLY A 103 7.22 -9.70 1.02
N SER A 104 5.93 -9.40 0.97
CA SER A 104 4.90 -10.38 0.59
C SER A 104 4.74 -10.56 -0.92
N PHE A 105 5.06 -9.54 -1.72
CA PHE A 105 4.84 -9.54 -3.17
C PHE A 105 6.13 -9.38 -3.99
N ARG A 106 7.28 -9.77 -3.42
CA ARG A 106 8.57 -9.70 -4.11
C ARG A 106 8.53 -10.50 -5.41
N GLY A 107 8.78 -9.84 -6.54
CA GLY A 107 8.74 -10.44 -7.88
C GLY A 107 7.33 -10.71 -8.45
N ARG A 108 6.26 -10.23 -7.78
CA ARG A 108 4.86 -10.36 -8.24
C ARG A 108 4.13 -9.03 -8.09
N THR A 109 4.63 -8.03 -8.79
CA THR A 109 4.05 -6.67 -8.75
C THR A 109 2.61 -6.67 -9.26
N ALA A 110 2.28 -7.58 -10.18
CA ALA A 110 0.93 -7.81 -10.68
C ALA A 110 -0.08 -8.16 -9.57
N ASP A 111 0.31 -9.04 -8.63
CA ASP A 111 -0.56 -9.44 -7.51
C ASP A 111 -0.75 -8.27 -6.52
N PHE A 112 0.28 -7.43 -6.33
CA PHE A 112 0.19 -6.23 -5.49
C PHE A 112 -0.74 -5.16 -6.09
N VAL A 113 -0.64 -4.91 -7.41
CA VAL A 113 -1.56 -4.00 -8.11
C VAL A 113 -2.99 -4.54 -8.07
N PHE A 114 -3.17 -5.85 -8.22
CA PHE A 114 -4.49 -6.47 -8.11
C PHE A 114 -5.10 -6.32 -6.71
N MET A 115 -4.31 -6.49 -5.65
CA MET A 115 -4.72 -6.17 -4.27
C MET A 115 -5.18 -4.71 -4.13
N PHE A 116 -4.43 -3.77 -4.71
CA PHE A 116 -4.79 -2.34 -4.70
C PHE A 116 -6.12 -2.09 -5.40
N LEU A 117 -6.32 -2.66 -6.59
CA LEU A 117 -7.54 -2.50 -7.37
C LEU A 117 -8.74 -3.15 -6.68
N PHE A 118 -8.59 -4.36 -6.16
CA PHE A 118 -9.66 -5.07 -5.46
C PHE A 118 -10.03 -4.37 -4.15
N GLY A 119 -9.03 -3.93 -3.39
CA GLY A 119 -9.21 -3.13 -2.19
C GLY A 119 -9.94 -1.82 -2.45
N GLY A 120 -9.51 -1.09 -3.47
CA GLY A 120 -10.15 0.15 -3.91
C GLY A 120 -11.59 -0.07 -4.39
N LEU A 121 -11.86 -1.16 -5.10
CA LEU A 121 -13.20 -1.52 -5.57
C LEU A 121 -14.13 -1.85 -4.39
N LEU A 122 -13.71 -2.73 -3.48
CA LEU A 122 -14.48 -3.04 -2.27
C LEU A 122 -14.72 -1.79 -1.41
N MET A 123 -13.68 -0.99 -1.20
CA MET A 123 -13.77 0.29 -0.50
C MET A 123 -14.79 1.23 -1.14
N THR A 124 -14.82 1.30 -2.48
CA THR A 124 -15.79 2.13 -3.20
C THR A 124 -17.21 1.63 -2.99
N ILE A 125 -17.43 0.31 -3.04
CA ILE A 125 -18.74 -0.30 -2.78
C ILE A 125 -19.22 0.06 -1.38
N PHE A 126 -18.40 -0.20 -0.35
CA PHE A 126 -18.76 0.15 1.03
C PHE A 126 -18.88 1.66 1.25
N GLY A 127 -18.07 2.46 0.57
CA GLY A 127 -18.10 3.93 0.62
C GLY A 127 -19.42 4.53 0.12
N ILE A 128 -20.07 3.88 -0.86
CA ILE A 128 -21.42 4.28 -1.33
C ILE A 128 -22.45 4.14 -0.21
N PHE A 129 -22.38 3.06 0.59
CA PHE A 129 -23.34 2.82 1.67
C PHE A 129 -23.09 3.69 2.90
N VAL A 130 -21.83 4.00 3.21
CA VAL A 130 -21.43 4.66 4.46
C VAL A 130 -21.22 6.18 4.27
N SER A 131 -21.33 6.71 3.05
CA SER A 131 -21.12 8.13 2.71
C SER A 131 -19.84 8.70 3.35
N LEU A 132 -18.73 7.97 3.15
CA LEU A 132 -17.43 8.34 3.72
C LEU A 132 -16.84 9.56 3.02
N VAL A 133 -16.23 10.45 3.80
CA VAL A 133 -15.66 11.70 3.29
C VAL A 133 -14.27 11.49 2.66
N PHE A 134 -13.44 10.63 3.25
CA PHE A 134 -12.06 10.38 2.82
C PHE A 134 -11.71 8.89 2.86
N LEU A 135 -11.42 8.29 1.70
CA LEU A 135 -11.10 6.86 1.58
C LEU A 135 -9.60 6.56 1.72
N GLY A 136 -8.71 7.54 1.52
CA GLY A 136 -7.26 7.32 1.64
C GLY A 136 -6.82 6.76 2.99
N GLN A 137 -7.42 7.26 4.08
CA GLN A 137 -7.17 6.80 5.45
C GLN A 137 -7.56 5.33 5.66
N ALA A 138 -8.79 4.97 5.25
CA ALA A 138 -9.27 3.59 5.31
C ALA A 138 -8.37 2.65 4.49
N PHE A 139 -7.89 3.13 3.34
CA PHE A 139 -7.00 2.36 2.48
C PHE A 139 -5.64 2.09 3.14
N THR A 140 -5.04 3.08 3.81
CA THR A 140 -3.81 2.85 4.59
C THR A 140 -4.03 1.79 5.67
N ILE A 141 -5.13 1.88 6.43
CA ILE A 141 -5.47 0.89 7.46
C ILE A 141 -5.67 -0.51 6.85
N MET A 142 -6.31 -0.61 5.68
CA MET A 142 -6.44 -1.87 4.95
C MET A 142 -5.07 -2.49 4.63
N LEU A 143 -4.14 -1.70 4.08
CA LEU A 143 -2.79 -2.18 3.74
C LEU A 143 -2.03 -2.63 4.99
N VAL A 144 -2.09 -1.83 6.05
CA VAL A 144 -1.51 -2.19 7.36
C VAL A 144 -2.10 -3.50 7.87
N TYR A 145 -3.41 -3.68 7.73
CA TYR A 145 -4.10 -4.88 8.17
C TYR A 145 -3.60 -6.11 7.42
N ILE A 146 -3.54 -6.06 6.09
CA ILE A 146 -3.06 -7.19 5.28
C ILE A 146 -1.61 -7.52 5.63
N TRP A 147 -0.76 -6.50 5.71
CA TRP A 147 0.64 -6.68 6.09
C TRP A 147 0.79 -7.32 7.48
N SER A 148 0.01 -6.85 8.45
CA SER A 148 0.09 -7.33 9.82
C SER A 148 -0.35 -8.78 9.99
N ARG A 149 -1.39 -9.19 9.25
CA ARG A 149 -1.89 -10.57 9.27
C ARG A 149 -0.96 -11.54 8.56
N ARG A 150 -0.23 -11.08 7.54
CA ARG A 150 0.77 -11.88 6.84
C ARG A 150 2.08 -12.04 7.61
N ASN A 151 2.36 -11.16 8.56
CA ASN A 151 3.59 -11.17 9.36
C ASN A 151 3.31 -11.25 10.87
N PRO A 152 2.56 -12.25 11.37
CA PRO A 152 2.07 -12.25 12.76
C PRO A 152 3.19 -12.35 13.81
N ASN A 153 4.32 -12.95 13.44
CA ASN A 153 5.46 -13.18 14.34
C ASN A 153 6.38 -11.96 14.47
N VAL A 154 6.21 -10.94 13.64
CA VAL A 154 7.04 -9.73 13.66
C VAL A 154 6.61 -8.85 14.84
N ARG A 155 7.56 -8.55 15.72
CA ARG A 155 7.37 -7.59 16.81
C ARG A 155 7.65 -6.19 16.29
N MET A 156 6.73 -5.27 16.58
CA MET A 156 6.77 -3.89 16.16
C MET A 156 6.94 -2.97 17.37
N ASN A 157 7.83 -1.99 17.20
CA ASN A 157 8.12 -0.98 18.20
C ASN A 157 7.50 0.33 17.72
N PHE A 158 6.45 0.77 18.40
CA PHE A 158 5.77 2.02 18.09
C PHE A 158 6.36 3.14 18.95
N PHE A 159 7.00 4.11 18.29
CA PHE A 159 7.70 5.25 18.93
C PHE A 159 8.75 4.86 19.98
N GLY A 160 9.24 3.60 19.96
CA GLY A 160 10.20 3.09 20.96
C GLY A 160 9.62 2.90 22.38
N LEU A 161 8.34 3.23 22.59
CA LEU A 161 7.67 3.17 23.89
C LEU A 161 6.81 1.92 24.06
N LEU A 162 6.13 1.50 22.98
CA LEU A 162 5.22 0.37 22.99
C LEU A 162 5.74 -0.73 22.07
N ASN A 163 5.86 -1.95 22.60
CA ASN A 163 6.24 -3.14 21.85
C ASN A 163 4.99 -4.03 21.73
N PHE A 164 4.55 -4.31 20.50
CA PHE A 164 3.41 -5.20 20.25
C PHE A 164 3.62 -6.04 18.99
N GLN A 165 2.85 -7.12 18.85
CA GLN A 165 2.91 -7.96 17.66
C GLN A 165 2.18 -7.31 16.49
N ALA A 166 2.64 -7.58 15.27
CA ALA A 166 2.05 -7.02 14.05
C ALA A 166 0.52 -7.05 13.99
N PRO A 167 -0.20 -8.14 14.36
CA PRO A 167 -1.67 -8.20 14.22
C PRO A 167 -2.45 -7.13 15.00
N PHE A 168 -1.84 -6.56 16.05
CA PHE A 168 -2.45 -5.49 16.84
C PHE A 168 -2.26 -4.09 16.24
N LEU A 169 -1.40 -3.96 15.22
CA LEU A 169 -1.03 -2.68 14.62
C LEU A 169 -2.22 -1.88 14.08
N PRO A 170 -3.16 -2.48 13.31
CA PRO A 170 -4.33 -1.73 12.82
C PRO A 170 -5.18 -1.16 13.95
N TRP A 171 -5.29 -1.88 15.07
CA TRP A 171 -6.05 -1.44 16.24
C TRP A 171 -5.35 -0.30 17.00
N VAL A 172 -4.03 -0.35 17.10
CA VAL A 172 -3.22 0.73 17.68
C VAL A 172 -3.31 1.99 16.81
N LEU A 173 -3.24 1.84 15.48
CA LEU A 173 -3.40 2.95 14.56
C LEU A 173 -4.80 3.56 14.63
N MET A 174 -5.85 2.74 14.74
CA MET A 174 -7.22 3.23 14.96
C MET A 174 -7.33 4.05 16.26
N GLY A 175 -6.68 3.60 17.34
CA GLY A 175 -6.61 4.38 18.58
C GLY A 175 -5.90 5.72 18.40
N PHE A 176 -4.82 5.75 17.62
CA PHE A 176 -4.09 6.99 17.32
C PHE A 176 -4.89 7.92 16.40
N SER A 177 -5.56 7.38 15.38
CA SER A 177 -6.50 8.11 14.51
C SER A 177 -7.59 8.81 15.33
N LEU A 178 -8.16 8.13 16.33
CA LEU A 178 -9.13 8.73 17.24
C LEU A 178 -8.53 9.91 18.02
N LEU A 179 -7.29 9.79 18.52
CA LEU A 179 -6.59 10.88 19.22
C LEU A 179 -6.33 12.08 18.31
N LEU A 180 -6.17 11.85 17.00
CA LEU A 180 -6.03 12.88 15.98
C LEU A 180 -7.38 13.50 15.54
N GLY A 181 -8.50 13.02 16.08
CA GLY A 181 -9.84 13.47 15.72
C GLY A 181 -10.38 12.87 14.42
N ASN A 182 -9.79 11.78 13.90
CA ASN A 182 -10.34 11.07 12.75
C ASN A 182 -11.57 10.23 13.13
N SER A 183 -12.39 9.93 12.13
CA SER A 183 -13.55 9.04 12.30
C SER A 183 -13.11 7.58 12.41
N ILE A 184 -13.42 6.94 13.53
CA ILE A 184 -13.17 5.50 13.78
C ILE A 184 -13.86 4.62 12.72
N ILE A 185 -15.00 5.07 12.18
CA ILE A 185 -15.77 4.30 11.19
C ILE A 185 -14.93 4.05 9.93
N VAL A 186 -14.12 5.04 9.53
CA VAL A 186 -13.21 4.94 8.38
C VAL A 186 -12.17 3.84 8.61
N ASP A 187 -11.59 3.80 9.81
CA ASP A 187 -10.57 2.80 10.17
C ASP A 187 -11.16 1.39 10.30
N LEU A 188 -12.34 1.26 10.92
CA LEU A 188 -13.06 -0.01 11.02
C LEU A 188 -13.41 -0.58 9.65
N LEU A 189 -13.82 0.28 8.72
CA LEU A 189 -14.10 -0.11 7.35
C LEU A 189 -12.81 -0.52 6.63
N GLY A 190 -11.69 0.16 6.89
CA GLY A 190 -10.32 -0.25 6.57
C GLY A 190 -10.02 -1.70 6.96
N ILE A 191 -10.23 -2.00 8.24
CA ILE A 191 -10.01 -3.32 8.84
C ILE A 191 -10.94 -4.36 8.22
N ALA A 192 -12.22 -4.04 8.02
CA ALA A 192 -13.21 -4.96 7.47
C ALA A 192 -12.87 -5.36 6.03
N VAL A 193 -12.56 -4.39 5.16
CA VAL A 193 -12.15 -4.66 3.77
C VAL A 193 -10.84 -5.44 3.73
N GLY A 194 -9.86 -5.08 4.58
CA GLY A 194 -8.61 -5.82 4.70
C GLY A 194 -8.83 -7.27 5.15
N HIS A 195 -9.79 -7.50 6.04
CA HIS A 195 -10.18 -8.83 6.50
C HIS A 195 -10.84 -9.64 5.39
N VAL A 196 -11.75 -9.04 4.61
CA VAL A 196 -12.38 -9.70 3.45
C VAL A 196 -11.32 -10.10 2.43
N TYR A 197 -10.38 -9.21 2.11
CA TYR A 197 -9.27 -9.54 1.21
C TYR A 197 -8.40 -10.67 1.74
N TYR A 198 -7.94 -10.57 2.99
CA TYR A 198 -7.14 -11.61 3.64
C TYR A 198 -7.88 -12.95 3.69
N PHE A 199 -9.18 -12.94 3.98
CA PHE A 199 -9.98 -14.16 4.01
C PHE A 199 -10.08 -14.80 2.63
N LEU A 200 -10.35 -14.03 1.59
CA LEU A 200 -10.48 -14.55 0.23
C LEU A 200 -9.14 -15.00 -0.38
N GLU A 201 -8.05 -14.31 -0.06
CA GLU A 201 -6.72 -14.60 -0.64
C GLU A 201 -5.94 -15.65 0.16
N ASP A 202 -5.93 -15.55 1.49
CA ASP A 202 -5.04 -16.35 2.35
C ASP A 202 -5.78 -17.48 3.08
N VAL A 203 -7.10 -17.37 3.34
CA VAL A 203 -7.88 -18.38 4.09
C VAL A 203 -8.69 -19.29 3.18
N PHE A 204 -9.36 -18.72 2.18
CA PHE A 204 -10.24 -19.45 1.27
C PHE A 204 -9.52 -20.55 0.46
N PRO A 205 -8.32 -20.35 -0.14
CA PRO A 205 -7.65 -21.43 -0.88
C PRO A 205 -7.08 -22.53 0.03
N ASN A 206 -6.89 -22.27 1.32
CA ASN A 206 -6.39 -23.25 2.29
C ASN A 206 -7.50 -24.13 2.89
N GLN A 207 -8.77 -23.91 2.54
CA GLN A 207 -9.89 -24.75 2.96
C GLN A 207 -10.07 -25.94 2.01
N PRO A 208 -10.48 -27.12 2.51
CA PRO A 208 -10.73 -28.29 1.66
C PRO A 208 -11.87 -27.99 0.67
N GLY A 209 -11.54 -27.86 -0.63
CA GLY A 209 -12.45 -27.46 -1.71
C GLY A 209 -12.34 -25.98 -2.14
N GLY A 210 -11.44 -25.21 -1.54
CA GLY A 210 -11.18 -23.81 -1.89
C GLY A 210 -10.41 -23.66 -3.19
N GLY A 211 -11.03 -23.06 -4.20
CA GLY A 211 -10.31 -22.59 -5.38
C GLY A 211 -9.80 -21.16 -5.17
N ARG A 212 -8.63 -20.81 -5.71
CA ARG A 212 -8.19 -19.40 -5.80
C ARG A 212 -9.12 -18.59 -6.71
N TRP A 213 -10.11 -17.92 -6.12
CA TRP A 213 -11.03 -17.02 -6.84
C TRP A 213 -10.36 -15.70 -7.25
N LEU A 214 -9.38 -15.23 -6.48
CA LEU A 214 -8.57 -14.04 -6.77
C LEU A 214 -7.40 -14.37 -7.72
N ARG A 215 -7.69 -15.01 -8.85
CA ARG A 215 -6.65 -15.28 -9.84
C ARG A 215 -6.32 -13.97 -10.56
N THR A 216 -5.11 -13.44 -10.32
CA THR A 216 -4.62 -12.24 -11.00
C THR A 216 -4.78 -12.41 -12.51
N PRO A 217 -5.56 -11.56 -13.20
CA PRO A 217 -5.83 -11.73 -14.61
C PRO A 217 -4.52 -11.65 -15.40
N SER A 218 -4.33 -12.57 -16.35
CA SER A 218 -3.07 -12.76 -17.09
C SER A 218 -2.56 -11.50 -17.78
N ILE A 219 -3.44 -10.53 -18.07
CA ILE A 219 -3.09 -9.23 -18.65
C ILE A 219 -2.22 -8.40 -17.71
N ILE A 220 -2.49 -8.43 -16.40
CA ILE A 220 -1.69 -7.70 -15.40
C ILE A 220 -0.34 -8.39 -15.22
N LYS A 221 -0.31 -9.73 -15.19
CA LYS A 221 0.96 -10.50 -15.21
C LYS A 221 1.79 -10.17 -16.44
N MET A 222 1.19 -10.11 -17.63
CA MET A 222 1.92 -9.80 -18.86
C MET A 222 2.45 -8.35 -18.92
N LEU A 223 1.77 -7.41 -18.25
CA LEU A 223 2.15 -5.99 -18.25
C LEU A 223 3.21 -5.66 -17.19
N PHE A 224 3.22 -6.38 -16.06
CA PHE A 224 4.04 -6.05 -14.89
C PHE A 224 5.04 -7.15 -14.47
N ASP A 225 4.81 -8.42 -14.82
CA ASP A 225 5.80 -9.50 -14.69
C ASP A 225 6.46 -9.73 -16.06
N THR A 226 7.50 -8.95 -16.38
CA THR A 226 8.55 -9.49 -17.24
C THR A 226 9.24 -10.62 -16.46
N PRO A 227 9.45 -11.80 -17.06
CA PRO A 227 9.97 -12.96 -16.35
C PRO A 227 11.42 -12.70 -15.94
N GLU A 228 11.63 -12.15 -14.74
CA GLU A 228 12.91 -12.23 -14.06
C GLU A 228 12.95 -13.60 -13.38
N GLU A 229 13.69 -14.54 -13.98
CA GLU A 229 14.01 -15.85 -13.41
C GLU A 229 14.86 -15.65 -12.14
N ASP A 230 14.21 -15.34 -11.03
CA ASP A 230 14.87 -15.28 -9.73
C ASP A 230 15.19 -16.74 -9.32
N ALA A 231 16.47 -17.12 -9.32
CA ALA A 231 16.93 -18.49 -9.07
C ALA A 231 16.54 -19.06 -7.67
N ASN A 232 16.09 -18.20 -6.75
CA ASN A 232 15.60 -18.55 -5.41
C ASN A 232 14.07 -18.46 -5.28
N TYR A 233 13.34 -18.17 -6.37
CA TYR A 233 11.89 -18.15 -6.35
C TYR A 233 11.36 -19.58 -6.27
N ASN A 234 10.80 -19.95 -5.12
CA ASN A 234 10.11 -21.22 -4.99
C ASN A 234 8.64 -21.00 -5.40
N PRO A 235 8.20 -21.48 -6.58
CA PRO A 235 6.83 -21.29 -7.02
C PRO A 235 5.87 -21.89 -6.00
N LEU A 236 4.74 -21.20 -5.82
CA LEU A 236 3.62 -21.71 -5.03
C LEU A 236 3.24 -23.11 -5.54
N PRO A 237 2.76 -24.03 -4.69
CA PRO A 237 2.45 -25.41 -5.09
C PRO A 237 1.57 -25.54 -6.34
N GLU A 238 0.74 -24.53 -6.61
CA GLU A 238 -0.18 -24.44 -7.76
C GLU A 238 0.46 -23.94 -9.06
N ASP A 239 1.56 -23.18 -8.99
CA ASP A 239 2.33 -22.71 -10.15
C ASP A 239 3.42 -23.72 -10.56
N ARG A 240 3.57 -24.81 -9.78
CA ARG A 240 4.43 -25.93 -10.13
C ARG A 240 3.78 -26.74 -11.24
N PRO A 241 4.45 -26.97 -12.38
CA PRO A 241 3.93 -27.88 -13.40
C PRO A 241 3.68 -29.26 -12.76
N GLY A 242 2.40 -29.63 -12.65
CA GLY A 242 1.96 -30.93 -12.13
C GLY A 242 1.59 -30.99 -10.64
N GLY A 243 1.67 -29.92 -9.85
CA GLY A 243 1.16 -29.89 -8.46
C GLY A 243 1.87 -30.83 -7.46
N PHE A 244 2.97 -31.45 -7.84
CA PHE A 244 3.76 -32.34 -6.98
C PHE A 244 4.87 -31.59 -6.25
N ALA A 245 5.11 -31.92 -4.98
CA ALA A 245 6.19 -31.38 -4.16
C ALA A 245 7.54 -32.05 -4.49
N TRP A 246 8.09 -31.75 -5.67
CA TRP A 246 9.45 -32.16 -6.01
C TRP A 246 10.46 -31.22 -5.35
N GLY A 247 10.83 -31.48 -4.09
CA GLY A 247 11.91 -30.70 -3.47
C GLY A 247 11.94 -30.67 -1.95
N GLU A 248 12.10 -31.83 -1.32
CA GLU A 248 12.89 -31.94 -0.08
C GLU A 248 13.64 -33.26 -0.15
N GLY A 249 14.81 -33.24 -0.78
CA GLY A 249 15.73 -34.35 -0.74
C GLY A 249 16.25 -34.50 0.69
N GLN A 250 15.61 -35.37 1.47
CA GLN A 250 16.09 -35.80 2.77
C GLN A 250 17.48 -36.43 2.58
N ARG A 251 18.53 -35.70 2.98
CA ARG A 251 19.89 -36.23 3.00
C ARG A 251 19.98 -37.34 4.04
N LEU A 252 19.77 -38.58 3.60
CA LEU A 252 20.15 -39.77 4.35
C LEU A 252 21.65 -39.98 4.15
N GLY A 253 22.45 -39.66 5.17
CA GLY A 253 23.86 -40.05 5.24
C GLY A 253 24.79 -38.93 5.70
N GLY A 254 25.34 -39.11 6.90
CA GLY A 254 26.35 -38.28 7.56
C GLY A 254 26.46 -38.69 9.01
#